data_AF-A0A2P9F1K3-F1
#
_entry.id   AF-A0A2P9F1K3-F1
#
_cell.length_a   1.000
_cell.length_b   1.000
_cell.length_c   1.000
_cell.angle_alpha   90.00
_cell.angle_beta   90.00
_cell.angle_gamma   90.00
#
_symmetry.space_group_name_H-M   'P 1'
#
loop_
_entity.id
_entity.type
_entity.pdbx_description
1 polymer ?
#
loop_
_entity_poly.entity_id
_entity_poly.type
_entity_poly.pdbx_seq_one_letter_code
_entity_poly.pdbx_strand_id
1 'polypeptide(L)'
;MPGGRLTQPERQQIALGLADGLAYAEIARRLDRPTSTITREVMRNGGPTGYRADLAHRATERRAQRRRQSAPRGPAASTAAYGRDTEAVREFEEAFATVMMASGMPKMMARVMACLTLTDSGSLTASDLVQRLQVSPASVSKAITYLEGQAFVRRERDERRRERYVVDDDIWYQSMLASARALNQVIEIARQGVGVLGRETPAAARLENVARFLDFVRENTIRAAEQARAVLHTKPGSGEAEGVQASSGETDAGHSGSGAGIGEADDPQAGDSGANDPQEG
;
A
#
# COMPACT_ATOMS: atom_id res chain seq x y z
N MET A 1 -33.82 -28.58 -7.35
CA MET A 1 -33.05 -27.42 -7.85
C MET A 1 -31.61 -27.63 -7.45
N PRO A 2 -30.63 -27.68 -8.37
CA PRO A 2 -29.29 -28.15 -8.00
C PRO A 2 -28.66 -27.12 -7.06
N GLY A 3 -28.74 -27.34 -5.75
CA GLY A 3 -28.19 -26.48 -4.70
C GLY A 3 -26.71 -26.76 -4.45
N GLY A 4 -25.99 -27.16 -5.50
CA GLY A 4 -24.57 -27.50 -5.44
C GLY A 4 -23.69 -26.26 -5.47
N ARG A 5 -22.45 -26.39 -4.99
CA ARG A 5 -21.42 -25.39 -5.21
C ARG A 5 -21.23 -25.16 -6.71
N LEU A 6 -21.03 -23.91 -7.11
CA LEU A 6 -20.59 -23.60 -8.47
C LEU A 6 -19.33 -24.41 -8.77
N THR A 7 -19.25 -24.96 -9.97
CA THR A 7 -18.10 -25.69 -10.51
C THR A 7 -17.09 -24.72 -11.12
N GLN A 8 -15.90 -25.18 -11.50
CA GLN A 8 -14.92 -24.33 -12.19
C GLN A 8 -15.43 -23.85 -13.56
N PRO A 9 -16.04 -24.69 -14.42
CA PRO A 9 -16.58 -24.25 -15.71
C PRO A 9 -17.68 -23.20 -15.56
N GLU A 10 -18.58 -23.33 -14.59
CA GLU A 10 -19.62 -22.32 -14.34
C GLU A 10 -19.01 -20.98 -13.93
N ARG A 11 -17.94 -20.98 -13.12
CA ARG A 11 -17.23 -19.73 -12.76
C ARG A 11 -16.54 -19.07 -13.96
N GLN A 12 -16.04 -19.85 -14.90
CA GLN A 12 -15.46 -19.32 -16.14
C GLN A 12 -16.54 -18.63 -16.99
N GLN A 13 -17.73 -19.21 -17.08
CA GLN A 13 -18.87 -18.60 -17.78
C GLN A 13 -19.37 -17.32 -17.08
N ILE A 14 -19.32 -17.25 -15.75
CA ILE A 14 -19.58 -16.01 -15.01
C ILE A 14 -18.55 -14.93 -15.40
N ALA A 15 -17.25 -15.26 -15.42
CA ALA A 15 -16.21 -14.31 -15.78
C ALA A 15 -16.36 -13.79 -17.22
N LEU A 16 -16.69 -14.67 -18.17
CA LEU A 16 -16.99 -14.28 -19.56
C LEU A 16 -18.21 -13.36 -19.64
N GLY A 17 -19.31 -13.71 -18.96
CA GLY A 17 -20.51 -12.88 -18.97
C GLY A 17 -20.28 -11.50 -18.35
N LEU A 18 -19.41 -11.37 -17.35
CA LEU A 18 -19.03 -10.07 -16.79
C LEU A 18 -18.15 -9.26 -17.75
N ALA A 19 -17.22 -9.90 -18.45
CA ALA A 19 -16.39 -9.26 -19.46
C ALA A 19 -17.22 -8.73 -20.64
N ASP A 20 -18.28 -9.46 -21.01
CA ASP A 20 -19.26 -9.07 -22.04
C ASP A 20 -20.30 -8.03 -21.53
N GLY A 21 -20.19 -7.58 -20.28
CA GLY A 21 -21.08 -6.58 -19.68
C GLY A 21 -22.51 -7.07 -19.40
N LEU A 22 -22.73 -8.39 -19.33
CA LEU A 22 -24.05 -8.96 -19.07
C LEU A 22 -24.50 -8.71 -17.62
N ALA A 23 -25.81 -8.48 -17.44
CA ALA A 23 -26.42 -8.39 -16.13
C ALA A 23 -26.39 -9.74 -15.40
N TYR A 24 -26.30 -9.74 -14.06
CA TYR A 24 -26.21 -10.98 -13.27
C TYR A 24 -27.40 -11.93 -13.47
N ALA A 25 -28.59 -11.39 -13.70
CA ALA A 25 -29.77 -12.19 -14.00
C ALA A 25 -29.63 -12.96 -15.32
N GLU A 26 -28.98 -12.37 -16.31
CA GLU A 26 -28.72 -13.02 -17.61
C GLU A 26 -27.72 -14.17 -17.48
N ILE A 27 -26.61 -13.92 -16.77
CA ILE A 27 -25.60 -14.94 -16.47
C ILE A 27 -26.23 -16.11 -15.69
N ALA A 28 -27.10 -15.79 -14.73
CA ALA A 28 -27.81 -16.77 -13.92
C ALA A 28 -28.75 -17.66 -14.75
N ARG A 29 -29.51 -17.08 -15.69
CA ARG A 29 -30.38 -17.85 -16.61
C ARG A 29 -29.57 -18.81 -17.50
N ARG A 30 -28.44 -18.36 -18.05
CA ARG A 30 -27.58 -19.19 -18.92
C ARG A 30 -26.98 -20.39 -18.19
N LEU A 31 -26.73 -20.23 -16.89
CA LEU A 31 -26.17 -21.27 -16.03
C LEU A 31 -27.22 -22.15 -15.36
N ASP A 32 -28.51 -21.87 -15.55
CA ASP A 32 -29.63 -22.45 -14.78
C ASP A 32 -29.39 -22.37 -13.26
N ARG A 33 -28.93 -21.19 -12.79
CA ARG A 33 -28.66 -20.90 -11.38
C ARG A 33 -29.50 -19.71 -10.89
N PRO A 34 -29.78 -19.62 -9.58
CA PRO A 34 -30.39 -18.42 -9.01
C PRO A 34 -29.47 -17.19 -9.14
N THR A 35 -30.04 -16.02 -9.46
CA THR A 35 -29.30 -14.75 -9.55
C THR A 35 -28.53 -14.43 -8.27
N SER A 36 -29.13 -14.71 -7.11
CA SER A 36 -28.48 -14.50 -5.81
C SER A 36 -27.22 -15.34 -5.60
N THR A 37 -27.07 -16.47 -6.29
CA THR A 37 -25.84 -17.27 -6.28
C THR A 37 -24.73 -16.57 -7.05
N ILE A 38 -25.05 -16.04 -8.23
CA ILE A 38 -24.08 -15.30 -9.06
C ILE A 38 -23.66 -14.01 -8.36
N THR A 39 -24.59 -13.23 -7.84
CA THR A 39 -24.28 -11.98 -7.11
C THR A 39 -23.36 -12.24 -5.91
N ARG A 40 -23.68 -13.25 -5.08
CA ARG A 40 -22.84 -13.58 -3.92
C ARG A 40 -21.48 -14.11 -4.31
N GLU A 41 -21.40 -14.93 -5.36
CA GLU A 41 -20.13 -15.44 -5.88
C GLU A 41 -19.24 -14.30 -6.37
N VAL A 42 -19.79 -13.38 -7.17
CA VAL A 42 -19.05 -12.24 -7.74
C VAL A 42 -18.58 -11.30 -6.63
N MET A 43 -19.48 -10.90 -5.72
CA MET A 43 -19.14 -9.99 -4.63
C MET A 43 -18.11 -10.59 -3.66
N ARG A 44 -18.17 -11.90 -3.40
CA ARG A 44 -17.24 -12.58 -2.51
C ARG A 44 -15.83 -12.75 -3.10
N ASN A 45 -15.68 -12.66 -4.42
CA ASN A 45 -14.41 -12.95 -5.10
C ASN A 45 -13.91 -11.78 -5.96
N GLY A 46 -14.05 -10.55 -5.45
CA GLY A 46 -13.43 -9.35 -6.05
C GLY A 46 -14.38 -8.41 -6.78
N GLY A 47 -15.69 -8.67 -6.76
CA GLY A 47 -16.70 -7.79 -7.38
C GLY A 47 -16.67 -7.83 -8.91
N PRO A 48 -17.61 -7.13 -9.59
CA PRO A 48 -17.79 -7.22 -11.05
C PRO A 48 -16.54 -6.86 -11.86
N THR A 49 -15.74 -5.90 -11.42
CA THR A 49 -14.53 -5.44 -12.13
C THR A 49 -13.28 -6.27 -11.80
N GLY A 50 -13.28 -6.98 -10.67
CA GLY A 50 -12.14 -7.78 -10.18
C GLY A 50 -12.36 -9.30 -10.20
N TYR A 51 -13.52 -9.78 -10.66
CA TYR A 51 -13.88 -11.18 -10.60
C TYR A 51 -12.96 -12.04 -11.48
N ARG A 52 -12.35 -13.06 -10.89
CA ARG A 52 -11.50 -14.05 -11.58
C ARG A 52 -11.91 -15.47 -11.22
N ALA A 53 -12.32 -16.25 -12.23
CA ALA A 53 -12.85 -17.60 -12.05
C ALA A 53 -11.89 -18.56 -11.31
N ASP A 54 -10.61 -18.56 -11.68
CA ASP A 54 -9.61 -19.45 -11.07
C ASP A 54 -9.31 -19.09 -9.61
N LEU A 55 -9.29 -17.80 -9.28
CA LEU A 55 -9.11 -17.33 -7.91
C LEU A 55 -10.31 -17.72 -7.04
N ALA A 56 -11.52 -17.52 -7.57
CA ALA A 56 -12.77 -17.88 -6.92
C ALA A 56 -12.89 -19.40 -6.66
N HIS A 57 -12.44 -20.21 -7.63
CA HIS A 57 -12.42 -21.67 -7.49
C HIS A 57 -11.46 -22.12 -6.38
N ARG A 58 -10.19 -21.68 -6.43
CA ARG A 58 -9.19 -22.01 -5.40
C ARG A 58 -9.59 -21.50 -4.01
N ALA A 59 -10.26 -20.35 -3.92
CA ALA A 59 -10.77 -19.83 -2.65
C ALA A 59 -11.88 -20.73 -2.07
N THR A 60 -12.71 -21.34 -2.92
CA THR A 60 -13.77 -22.27 -2.50
C THR A 60 -13.19 -23.60 -2.03
N GLU A 61 -12.20 -24.15 -2.75
CA GLU A 61 -11.53 -25.39 -2.36
C GLU A 61 -10.78 -25.24 -1.03
N ARG A 62 -10.05 -24.14 -0.83
CA ARG A 62 -9.35 -23.86 0.43
C ARG A 62 -10.30 -23.79 1.64
N ARG A 63 -11.48 -23.18 1.47
CA ARG A 63 -12.51 -23.15 2.53
C ARG A 63 -13.10 -24.54 2.80
N ALA A 64 -13.29 -25.35 1.76
CA ALA A 64 -13.73 -26.73 1.91
C ALA A 64 -12.71 -27.58 2.68
N GLN A 65 -11.42 -27.39 2.38
CA GLN A 65 -10.32 -28.07 3.05
C GLN A 65 -10.18 -27.65 4.52
N ARG A 66 -10.33 -26.35 4.81
CA ARG A 66 -10.34 -25.80 6.17
C ARG A 66 -11.47 -26.39 7.02
N ARG A 67 -12.69 -26.48 6.49
CA ARG A 67 -13.83 -27.10 7.19
C ARG A 67 -13.62 -28.59 7.48
N ARG A 68 -12.82 -29.28 6.65
CA ARG A 68 -12.44 -30.69 6.86
C ARG A 68 -11.32 -30.85 7.89
N GLN A 69 -10.50 -29.82 8.08
CA GLN A 69 -9.39 -29.79 9.05
C GLN A 69 -9.78 -29.20 10.42
N SER A 70 -10.87 -28.43 10.50
CA SER A 70 -11.39 -27.84 11.74
C SER A 70 -12.49 -28.72 12.36
N ALA A 71 -12.11 -29.83 13.01
CA ALA A 71 -12.83 -30.34 14.17
C ALA A 71 -12.40 -29.51 15.41
N PRO A 72 -13.28 -29.27 16.41
CA PRO A 72 -13.33 -27.99 17.10
C PRO A 72 -12.21 -27.81 18.14
N ARG A 73 -11.50 -26.68 18.07
CA ARG A 73 -10.73 -26.12 19.19
C ARG A 73 -11.28 -24.74 19.51
N GLY A 74 -11.61 -24.53 20.77
CA GLY A 74 -12.39 -23.42 21.31
C GLY A 74 -11.75 -22.02 21.18
N PRO A 75 -12.44 -21.00 21.72
CA PRO A 75 -12.29 -19.61 21.32
C PRO A 75 -11.10 -18.94 22.03
N ALA A 76 -9.99 -18.81 21.32
CA ALA A 76 -8.97 -17.81 21.58
C ALA A 76 -8.10 -17.62 20.33
N ALA A 77 -8.72 -17.12 19.25
CA ALA A 77 -7.93 -16.45 18.22
C ALA A 77 -7.46 -15.14 18.86
N SER A 78 -6.18 -15.11 19.24
CA SER A 78 -5.53 -13.93 19.79
C SER A 78 -5.78 -12.74 18.86
N THR A 79 -6.53 -11.76 19.32
CA THR A 79 -6.59 -10.44 18.71
C THR A 79 -5.17 -9.90 18.65
N ALA A 80 -4.62 -9.72 17.46
CA ALA A 80 -3.37 -8.99 17.30
C ALA A 80 -3.52 -7.58 17.89
N ALA A 81 -2.41 -6.89 18.17
CA ALA A 81 -2.43 -5.48 18.48
C ALA A 81 -3.34 -4.74 17.47
N TYR A 82 -4.22 -3.89 18.00
CA TYR A 82 -5.28 -3.17 17.27
C TYR A 82 -6.49 -4.00 16.81
N GLY A 83 -6.77 -5.16 17.42
CA GLY A 83 -8.00 -5.92 17.16
C GLY A 83 -8.07 -6.59 15.78
N ARG A 84 -6.93 -6.69 15.08
CA ARG A 84 -6.84 -7.30 13.75
C ARG A 84 -6.85 -8.82 13.83
N ASP A 85 -7.46 -9.43 12.83
CA ASP A 85 -7.36 -10.88 12.61
C ASP A 85 -5.94 -11.23 12.16
N THR A 86 -5.24 -11.98 13.00
CA THR A 86 -3.87 -12.45 12.75
C THR A 86 -3.74 -13.25 11.45
N GLU A 87 -4.78 -14.00 11.08
CA GLU A 87 -4.76 -14.80 9.86
C GLU A 87 -4.89 -13.90 8.63
N ALA A 88 -5.76 -12.89 8.68
CA ALA A 88 -5.92 -11.91 7.61
C ALA A 88 -4.63 -11.09 7.38
N VAL A 89 -3.93 -10.70 8.45
CA VAL A 89 -2.63 -10.00 8.34
C VAL A 89 -1.59 -10.89 7.66
N ARG A 90 -1.55 -12.17 8.01
CA ARG A 90 -0.63 -13.13 7.39
C ARG A 90 -0.94 -13.38 5.91
N GLU A 91 -2.22 -13.48 5.56
CA GLU A 91 -2.64 -13.59 4.15
C GLU A 91 -2.24 -12.35 3.35
N PHE A 92 -2.39 -11.17 3.95
CA PHE A 92 -1.95 -9.92 3.32
C PHE A 92 -0.43 -9.86 3.17
N GLU A 93 0.33 -10.28 4.17
CA GLU A 93 1.80 -10.38 4.10
C GLU A 93 2.25 -11.29 2.94
N GLU A 94 1.62 -12.44 2.77
CA GLU A 94 1.90 -13.35 1.65
C GLU A 94 1.52 -12.77 0.28
N ALA A 95 0.38 -12.07 0.20
CA ALA A 95 -0.04 -11.38 -1.02
C ALA A 95 0.92 -10.24 -1.40
N PHE A 96 1.35 -9.45 -0.41
CA PHE A 96 2.31 -8.37 -0.61
C PHE A 96 3.68 -8.91 -1.05
N ALA A 97 4.16 -9.99 -0.45
CA ALA A 97 5.37 -10.68 -0.88
C ALA A 97 5.27 -11.20 -2.33
N THR A 98 4.09 -11.68 -2.74
CA THR A 98 3.85 -12.15 -4.10
C THR A 98 3.97 -11.02 -5.14
N VAL A 99 3.48 -9.82 -4.82
CA VAL A 99 3.62 -8.65 -5.70
C VAL A 99 5.10 -8.26 -5.86
N MET A 100 5.87 -8.24 -4.79
CA MET A 100 7.32 -7.96 -4.85
C MET A 100 8.10 -9.02 -5.64
N MET A 101 7.66 -10.28 -5.60
CA MET A 101 8.26 -11.31 -6.47
C MET A 101 7.99 -11.04 -7.95
N ALA A 102 6.81 -10.53 -8.29
CA ALA A 102 6.47 -10.19 -9.68
C ALA A 102 7.34 -9.04 -10.24
N SER A 103 7.91 -8.19 -9.39
CA SER A 103 8.87 -7.16 -9.79
C SER A 103 10.32 -7.65 -9.88
N GLY A 104 10.56 -8.97 -9.75
CA GLY A 104 11.88 -9.59 -9.88
C GLY A 104 12.64 -9.79 -8.56
N MET A 105 12.04 -9.46 -7.41
CA MET A 105 12.68 -9.70 -6.12
C MET A 105 12.69 -11.21 -5.79
N PRO A 106 13.82 -11.77 -5.34
CA PRO A 106 13.86 -13.17 -4.91
C PRO A 106 12.90 -13.44 -3.75
N LYS A 107 12.26 -14.62 -3.75
CA LYS A 107 11.20 -15.00 -2.79
C LYS A 107 11.55 -14.71 -1.33
N MET A 108 12.78 -15.01 -0.89
CA MET A 108 13.13 -14.82 0.51
C MET A 108 13.22 -13.33 0.89
N MET A 109 13.78 -12.53 0.00
CA MET A 109 13.95 -11.08 0.18
C MET A 109 12.58 -10.39 0.20
N ALA A 110 11.66 -10.82 -0.68
CA ALA A 110 10.28 -10.34 -0.68
C ALA A 110 9.55 -10.66 0.63
N ARG A 111 9.73 -11.86 1.19
CA ARG A 111 9.15 -12.23 2.49
C ARG A 111 9.74 -11.42 3.65
N VAL A 112 11.05 -11.19 3.66
CA VAL A 112 11.71 -10.35 4.68
C VAL A 112 11.21 -8.90 4.58
N MET A 113 11.13 -8.36 3.36
CA MET A 113 10.59 -7.02 3.12
C MET A 113 9.15 -6.89 3.59
N ALA A 114 8.28 -7.85 3.25
CA ALA A 114 6.88 -7.83 3.69
C ALA A 114 6.76 -7.86 5.22
N CYS A 115 7.55 -8.71 5.88
CA CYS A 115 7.53 -8.82 7.34
C CYS A 115 8.00 -7.53 8.03
N LEU A 116 9.05 -6.89 7.51
CA LEU A 116 9.56 -5.62 8.03
C LEU A 116 8.60 -4.45 7.76
N THR A 117 7.98 -4.41 6.58
CA THR A 117 7.05 -3.33 6.19
C THR A 117 5.76 -3.37 7.03
N LEU A 118 5.29 -4.57 7.38
CA LEU A 118 4.01 -4.77 8.07
C LEU A 118 4.14 -4.92 9.58
N THR A 119 5.34 -4.82 10.15
CA THR A 119 5.53 -4.91 11.59
C THR A 119 5.12 -3.61 12.28
N ASP A 120 4.25 -3.70 13.27
CA ASP A 120 3.81 -2.50 14.02
C ASP A 120 4.93 -1.86 14.84
N SER A 121 6.01 -2.61 15.12
CA SER A 121 7.19 -2.09 15.82
C SER A 121 8.07 -1.19 14.95
N GLY A 122 7.82 -1.10 13.65
CA GLY A 122 8.66 -0.40 12.66
C GLY A 122 10.05 -1.01 12.44
N SER A 123 10.46 -1.96 13.28
CA SER A 123 11.78 -2.60 13.23
C SER A 123 11.75 -4.04 13.75
N LEU A 124 12.61 -4.90 13.23
CA LEU A 124 12.77 -6.29 13.70
C LEU A 124 14.23 -6.68 13.86
N THR A 125 14.52 -7.58 14.80
CA THR A 125 15.84 -8.22 14.92
C THR A 125 15.96 -9.43 14.00
N ALA A 126 17.19 -9.92 13.80
CA ALA A 126 17.41 -11.18 13.08
C ALA A 126 16.64 -12.37 13.70
N SER A 127 16.58 -12.44 15.03
CA SER A 127 15.82 -13.48 15.74
C SER A 127 14.32 -13.35 15.51
N ASP A 128 13.78 -12.13 15.47
CA ASP A 128 12.35 -11.92 15.19
C ASP A 128 12.01 -12.38 13.77
N LEU A 129 12.87 -12.07 12.80
CA LEU A 129 12.69 -12.50 11.41
C LEU A 129 12.75 -14.03 11.27
N VAL A 130 13.69 -14.69 11.95
CA VAL A 130 13.79 -16.17 12.00
C VAL A 130 12.49 -16.76 12.55
N GLN A 131 12.00 -16.23 13.67
CA GLN A 131 10.79 -16.74 14.34
C GLN A 131 9.52 -16.49 13.51
N ARG A 132 9.36 -15.29 12.93
CA ARG A 132 8.16 -14.93 12.16
C ARG A 132 8.11 -15.66 10.83
N LEU A 133 9.24 -15.74 10.12
CA LEU A 133 9.28 -16.33 8.79
C LEU A 133 9.46 -17.85 8.81
N GLN A 134 9.82 -18.42 9.97
CA GLN A 134 10.09 -19.85 10.17
C GLN A 134 11.18 -20.35 9.20
N VAL A 135 12.32 -19.63 9.17
CA VAL A 135 13.46 -19.91 8.29
C VAL A 135 14.77 -19.91 9.08
N SER A 136 15.85 -20.41 8.49
CA SER A 136 17.15 -20.46 9.16
C SER A 136 17.79 -19.06 9.34
N PRO A 137 18.61 -18.86 10.39
CA PRO A 137 19.36 -17.61 10.58
C PRO A 137 20.20 -17.23 9.36
N ALA A 138 20.85 -18.22 8.72
CA ALA A 138 21.65 -17.99 7.52
C ALA A 138 20.82 -17.44 6.33
N SER A 139 19.57 -17.87 6.19
CA SER A 139 18.66 -17.36 5.15
C SER A 139 18.31 -15.90 5.40
N VAL A 140 18.06 -15.55 6.67
CA VAL A 140 17.81 -14.16 7.08
C VAL A 140 19.04 -13.29 6.83
N SER A 141 20.23 -13.73 7.25
CA SER A 141 21.47 -12.98 7.01
C SER A 141 21.68 -12.69 5.52
N LYS A 142 21.53 -13.69 4.65
CA LYS A 142 21.67 -13.50 3.20
C LYS A 142 20.64 -12.54 2.62
N ALA A 143 19.39 -12.62 3.08
CA ALA A 143 18.33 -11.72 2.65
C ALA A 143 18.59 -10.28 3.09
N ILE A 144 19.00 -10.08 4.34
CA ILE A 144 19.37 -8.76 4.88
C ILE A 144 20.55 -8.16 4.10
N THR A 145 21.64 -8.91 3.90
CA THR A 145 22.79 -8.40 3.13
C THR A 145 22.40 -7.97 1.71
N TYR A 146 21.52 -8.73 1.05
CA TYR A 146 21.00 -8.36 -0.27
C TYR A 146 20.17 -7.07 -0.20
N LEU A 147 19.25 -6.98 0.76
CA LEU A 147 18.35 -5.84 0.89
C LEU A 147 19.11 -4.56 1.31
N GLU A 148 20.07 -4.66 2.23
CA GLU A 148 20.98 -3.56 2.57
C GLU A 148 21.77 -3.08 1.35
N GLY A 149 22.31 -4.02 0.55
CA GLY A 149 23.06 -3.68 -0.67
C GLY A 149 22.22 -3.00 -1.75
N GLN A 150 20.90 -3.12 -1.69
CA GLN A 150 19.94 -2.46 -2.59
C GLN A 150 19.25 -1.26 -1.93
N ALA A 151 19.72 -0.81 -0.75
CA ALA A 151 19.14 0.26 0.05
C ALA A 151 17.66 0.05 0.44
N PHE A 152 17.24 -1.23 0.52
CA PHE A 152 15.90 -1.65 0.92
C PHE A 152 15.75 -1.84 2.43
N VAL A 153 16.84 -1.92 3.18
CA VAL A 153 16.82 -2.08 4.63
C VAL A 153 17.98 -1.28 5.21
N ARG A 154 17.73 -0.58 6.33
CA ARG A 154 18.77 0.04 7.13
C ARG A 154 19.00 -0.74 8.42
N ARG A 155 20.26 -0.86 8.81
CA ARG A 155 20.67 -1.41 10.10
C ARG A 155 20.79 -0.33 11.15
N GLU A 156 20.10 -0.52 12.24
CA GLU A 156 20.11 0.37 13.40
C GLU A 156 20.62 -0.38 14.62
N ARG A 157 21.25 0.34 15.55
CA ARG A 157 21.61 -0.19 16.85
C ARG A 157 20.64 0.39 17.87
N ASP A 158 19.86 -0.48 18.49
CA ASP A 158 19.00 -0.12 19.61
C ASP A 158 19.84 0.21 20.86
N GLU A 159 19.24 0.83 21.89
CA GLU A 159 19.88 1.23 23.16
C GLU A 159 20.61 0.06 23.84
N ARG A 160 20.14 -1.17 23.60
CA ARG A 160 20.73 -2.43 24.10
C ARG A 160 21.83 -3.01 23.19
N ARG A 161 22.37 -2.22 22.25
CA ARG A 161 23.37 -2.61 21.22
C ARG A 161 22.96 -3.80 20.34
N ARG A 162 21.66 -4.08 20.22
CA ARG A 162 21.15 -5.12 19.32
C ARG A 162 20.91 -4.53 17.94
N GLU A 163 21.27 -5.27 16.91
CA GLU A 163 21.01 -4.88 15.53
C GLU A 163 19.52 -5.05 15.21
N ARG A 164 18.91 -3.97 14.75
CA ARG A 164 17.53 -3.91 14.26
C ARG A 164 17.53 -3.50 12.80
N TYR A 165 16.60 -4.07 12.06
CA TYR A 165 16.40 -3.81 10.64
C TYR A 165 15.12 -3.00 10.49
N VAL A 166 15.22 -1.93 9.71
CA VAL A 166 14.13 -0.98 9.44
C VAL A 166 13.96 -0.85 7.94
N VAL A 167 12.71 -0.81 7.50
CA VAL A 167 12.33 -0.41 6.14
C VAL A 167 12.24 1.11 6.17
N ASP A 168 13.20 1.76 5.53
CA ASP A 168 13.33 3.21 5.45
C ASP A 168 12.17 3.83 4.63
N ASP A 169 11.58 4.92 5.11
CA ASP A 169 10.52 5.67 4.41
C ASP A 169 11.03 6.20 3.05
N ASP A 170 12.34 6.43 2.95
CA ASP A 170 13.01 6.83 1.71
C ASP A 170 13.23 5.64 0.74
N ILE A 171 12.85 4.40 1.06
CA ILE A 171 13.05 3.22 0.18
C ILE A 171 12.44 3.42 -1.20
N TRP A 172 11.22 3.96 -1.25
CA TRP A 172 10.55 4.19 -2.52
C TRP A 172 11.28 5.27 -3.33
N TYR A 173 11.79 6.29 -2.66
CA TYR A 173 12.63 7.32 -3.25
C TYR A 173 13.97 6.75 -3.76
N GLN A 174 14.70 6.00 -2.92
CA GLN A 174 15.99 5.40 -3.27
C GLN A 174 15.85 4.36 -4.39
N SER A 175 14.76 3.58 -4.40
CA SER A 175 14.45 2.62 -5.46
C SER A 175 14.19 3.32 -6.79
N MET A 176 13.41 4.40 -6.81
CA MET A 176 13.19 5.21 -8.01
C MET A 176 14.51 5.81 -8.53
N LEU A 177 15.37 6.32 -7.65
CA LEU A 177 16.70 6.81 -8.03
C LEU A 177 17.63 5.69 -8.53
N ALA A 178 17.57 4.49 -7.94
CA ALA A 178 18.33 3.34 -8.41
C ALA A 178 17.88 2.89 -9.81
N SER A 179 16.56 2.86 -10.07
CA SER A 179 16.01 2.59 -11.40
C SER A 179 16.44 3.65 -12.42
N ALA A 180 16.44 4.93 -12.04
CA ALA A 180 16.92 6.01 -12.90
C ALA A 180 18.42 5.83 -13.26
N ARG A 181 19.26 5.43 -12.30
CA ARG A 181 20.68 5.11 -12.55
C ARG A 181 20.86 3.92 -13.51
N ALA A 182 20.06 2.87 -13.35
CA ALA A 182 20.09 1.71 -14.25
C ALA A 182 19.67 2.09 -15.68
N LEU A 183 18.62 2.91 -15.83
CA LEU A 183 18.23 3.47 -17.14
C LEU A 183 19.37 4.28 -17.78
N ASN A 184 20.10 5.07 -16.98
CA ASN A 184 21.24 5.83 -17.49
C ASN A 184 22.32 4.94 -18.11
N GLN A 185 22.62 3.79 -17.50
CA GLN A 185 23.59 2.85 -18.08
C GLN A 185 23.14 2.31 -19.44
N VAL A 186 21.84 2.00 -19.59
CA VAL A 186 21.29 1.54 -20.87
C VAL A 186 21.36 2.64 -21.93
N ILE A 187 21.06 3.89 -21.56
CA ILE A 187 21.13 5.06 -22.46
C ILE A 187 22.55 5.25 -22.99
N GLU A 188 23.54 5.21 -22.11
CA GLU A 188 24.95 5.38 -22.49
C GLU A 188 25.40 4.29 -23.47
N ILE A 189 25.09 3.02 -23.18
CA ILE A 189 25.42 1.90 -24.08
C ILE A 189 24.69 2.01 -25.43
N ALA A 190 23.41 2.40 -25.43
CA ALA A 190 22.65 2.59 -26.66
C ALA A 190 23.26 3.69 -27.55
N ARG A 191 23.66 4.82 -26.95
CA ARG A 191 24.34 5.93 -27.65
C ARG A 191 25.72 5.54 -28.18
N GLN A 192 26.49 4.74 -27.44
CA GLN A 192 27.75 4.18 -27.92
C GLN A 192 27.52 3.27 -29.14
N GLY A 193 26.47 2.43 -29.09
CA GLY A 193 26.08 1.55 -30.19
C GLY A 193 25.76 2.28 -31.49
N VAL A 194 25.23 3.51 -31.44
CA VAL A 194 24.99 4.36 -32.62
C VAL A 194 26.30 4.68 -33.35
N GLY A 195 27.38 4.96 -32.61
CA GLY A 195 28.70 5.20 -33.19
C GLY A 195 29.29 3.94 -33.84
N VAL A 196 29.11 2.78 -33.21
CA VAL A 196 29.62 1.49 -33.69
C VAL A 196 28.88 1.01 -34.95
N LEU A 197 27.56 1.17 -34.99
CA LEU A 197 26.73 0.68 -36.09
C LEU A 197 26.73 1.60 -37.31
N GLY A 198 27.24 2.83 -37.17
CA GLY A 198 27.15 3.88 -38.19
C GLY A 198 25.80 4.59 -38.13
N ARG A 199 25.85 5.92 -38.04
CA ARG A 199 24.71 6.80 -37.74
C ARG A 199 23.58 6.72 -38.77
N GLU A 200 23.91 6.41 -40.02
CA GLU A 200 22.95 6.32 -41.12
C GLU A 200 22.20 4.98 -41.16
N THR A 201 22.53 4.04 -40.28
CA THR A 201 21.88 2.73 -40.30
C THR A 201 20.50 2.77 -39.62
N PRO A 202 19.52 1.98 -40.11
CA PRO A 202 18.24 1.82 -39.42
C PRO A 202 18.38 1.27 -37.99
N ALA A 203 19.46 0.54 -37.70
CA ALA A 203 19.75 0.03 -36.36
C ALA A 203 20.20 1.14 -35.40
N ALA A 204 21.07 2.04 -35.87
CA ALA A 204 21.44 3.24 -35.12
C ALA A 204 20.22 4.13 -34.83
N ALA A 205 19.34 4.33 -35.81
CA ALA A 205 18.10 5.08 -35.62
C ALA A 205 17.19 4.47 -34.53
N ARG A 206 17.09 3.14 -34.46
CA ARG A 206 16.35 2.45 -33.38
C ARG A 206 16.99 2.64 -32.02
N LEU A 207 18.32 2.49 -31.91
CA LEU A 207 19.03 2.69 -30.64
C LEU A 207 18.90 4.14 -30.14
N GLU A 208 18.99 5.11 -31.05
CA GLU A 208 18.79 6.52 -30.72
C GLU A 208 17.36 6.80 -30.21
N ASN A 209 16.35 6.18 -30.83
CA ASN A 209 14.96 6.28 -30.36
C ASN A 209 14.77 5.65 -28.97
N VAL A 210 15.38 4.49 -28.71
CA VAL A 210 15.36 3.86 -27.39
C VAL A 210 16.05 4.74 -26.36
N ALA A 211 17.24 5.26 -26.66
CA ALA A 211 17.98 6.16 -25.79
C ALA A 211 17.15 7.39 -25.43
N ARG A 212 16.53 8.05 -26.43
CA ARG A 212 15.66 9.23 -26.22
C ARG A 212 14.46 8.93 -25.32
N PHE A 213 13.78 7.81 -25.54
CA PHE A 213 12.64 7.43 -24.71
C PHE A 213 13.06 7.14 -23.26
N LEU A 214 14.12 6.36 -23.06
CA LEU A 214 14.61 6.03 -21.73
C LEU A 214 15.15 7.27 -20.99
N ASP A 215 15.74 8.22 -21.70
CA ASP A 215 16.21 9.50 -21.16
C ASP A 215 15.05 10.33 -20.60
N PHE A 216 13.94 10.38 -21.34
CA PHE A 216 12.69 10.99 -20.86
C PHE A 216 12.14 10.27 -19.63
N VAL A 217 12.07 8.93 -19.63
CA VAL A 217 11.58 8.16 -18.48
C VAL A 217 12.47 8.35 -17.25
N ARG A 218 13.79 8.35 -17.42
CA ARG A 218 14.76 8.60 -16.34
C ARG A 218 14.50 9.95 -15.68
N GLU A 219 14.40 11.01 -16.48
CA GLU A 219 14.20 12.37 -15.98
C GLU A 219 12.88 12.50 -15.20
N ASN A 220 11.79 11.97 -15.76
CA ASN A 220 10.50 11.97 -15.07
C ASN A 220 10.50 11.15 -13.78
N THR A 221 11.24 10.04 -13.76
CA THR A 221 11.37 9.20 -12.55
C THR A 221 12.11 9.96 -11.45
N ILE A 222 13.19 10.66 -11.76
CA ILE A 222 13.94 11.48 -10.79
C ILE A 222 13.05 12.60 -10.26
N ARG A 223 12.42 13.37 -11.16
CA ARG A 223 11.55 14.48 -10.80
C ARG A 223 10.37 14.05 -9.92
N ALA A 224 9.74 12.91 -10.25
CA ALA A 224 8.64 12.36 -9.45
C ALA A 224 9.12 11.90 -8.07
N ALA A 225 10.31 11.30 -7.98
CA ALA A 225 10.90 10.89 -6.71
C ALA A 225 11.18 12.11 -5.82
N GLU A 226 11.79 13.17 -6.35
CA GLU A 226 12.08 14.41 -5.63
C GLU A 226 10.80 15.10 -5.12
N GLN A 227 9.73 15.10 -5.91
CA GLN A 227 8.43 15.62 -5.49
C GLN A 227 7.77 14.76 -4.40
N ALA A 228 7.85 13.43 -4.52
CA ALA A 228 7.26 12.50 -3.56
C ALA A 228 7.94 12.55 -2.18
N ARG A 229 9.23 12.93 -2.12
CA ARG A 229 9.95 13.15 -0.86
C ARG A 229 9.26 14.18 0.03
N ALA A 230 8.62 15.21 -0.55
CA ALA A 230 7.84 16.18 0.21
C ALA A 230 6.53 15.61 0.80
N VAL A 231 5.99 14.54 0.19
CA VAL A 231 4.73 13.90 0.61
C VAL A 231 4.96 12.83 1.67
N LEU A 232 6.05 12.04 1.55
CA LEU A 232 6.38 10.94 2.47
C LEU A 232 6.72 11.41 3.90
N HIS A 233 7.21 12.65 4.07
CA HIS A 233 7.52 13.20 5.40
C HIS A 233 6.33 13.87 6.11
N THR A 234 5.09 13.62 5.68
CA THR A 234 3.91 14.08 6.44
C THR A 234 3.77 13.22 7.70
N LYS A 235 4.38 13.67 8.80
CA LYS A 235 4.29 13.06 10.12
C LYS A 235 2.81 12.77 10.44
N PRO A 236 2.43 11.56 10.88
CA PRO A 236 1.10 11.37 11.45
C PRO A 236 1.00 12.33 12.63
N GLY A 237 0.06 13.28 12.54
CA GLY A 237 -0.17 14.25 13.59
C GLY A 237 -0.32 13.51 14.91
N SER A 238 0.52 13.87 15.87
CA SER A 238 0.27 13.60 17.27
C SER A 238 -1.05 14.28 17.61
N GLY A 239 -2.15 13.55 17.47
CA GLY A 239 -3.44 13.94 18.01
C GLY A 239 -3.24 14.04 19.51
N GLU A 240 -3.03 15.27 19.97
CA GLU A 240 -3.08 15.63 21.37
C GLU A 240 -4.40 15.10 21.92
N ALA A 241 -4.28 14.13 22.81
CA ALA A 241 -5.33 13.79 23.74
C ALA A 241 -5.48 15.00 24.68
N GLU A 242 -6.24 16.01 24.26
CA GLU A 242 -6.78 16.99 25.18
C GLU A 242 -7.73 16.25 26.13
N GLY A 243 -7.24 16.06 27.35
CA GLY A 243 -7.99 15.49 28.44
C GLY A 243 -9.21 16.35 28.72
N VAL A 244 -10.39 15.78 28.48
CA VAL A 244 -11.64 16.26 29.08
C VAL A 244 -11.53 15.99 30.58
N GLN A 245 -11.06 16.99 31.33
CA GLN A 245 -11.24 17.05 32.78
C GLN A 245 -12.74 17.19 33.07
N ALA A 246 -13.28 16.17 33.71
CA ALA A 246 -14.60 16.19 34.32
C ALA A 246 -14.64 17.27 35.41
N SER A 247 -15.44 18.31 35.19
CA SER A 247 -15.88 19.22 36.25
C SER A 247 -17.20 18.68 36.81
N SER A 248 -17.10 17.97 37.94
CA SER A 248 -18.20 17.70 38.85
C SER A 248 -18.41 18.92 39.75
N GLY A 249 -19.61 19.47 39.78
CA GLY A 249 -19.98 20.55 40.69
C GLY A 249 -21.44 20.95 40.52
N GLU A 250 -22.34 20.15 41.09
CA GLU A 250 -23.76 20.45 41.24
C GLU A 250 -24.02 21.13 42.59
N THR A 251 -25.06 21.97 42.64
CA THR A 251 -25.77 22.59 43.79
C THR A 251 -25.14 23.85 44.40
N ASP A 252 -25.86 24.88 44.86
CA ASP A 252 -27.24 25.38 44.76
C ASP A 252 -27.25 26.74 45.54
N ALA A 253 -28.27 27.56 45.30
CA ALA A 253 -28.79 28.64 46.15
C ALA A 253 -28.13 30.04 46.13
N GLY A 254 -28.87 30.99 45.53
CA GLY A 254 -29.54 32.01 46.35
C GLY A 254 -28.96 33.43 46.43
N HIS A 255 -29.79 34.37 45.99
CA HIS A 255 -29.98 35.75 46.51
C HIS A 255 -29.09 36.93 46.03
N SER A 256 -29.75 37.78 45.22
CA SER A 256 -29.91 39.24 45.36
C SER A 256 -28.73 40.22 45.31
N GLY A 257 -28.87 41.22 44.43
CA GLY A 257 -28.15 42.50 44.44
C GLY A 257 -27.94 43.01 43.01
N SER A 258 -28.93 43.66 42.37
CA SER A 258 -29.14 45.12 42.36
C SER A 258 -27.87 45.94 42.07
N GLY A 259 -27.81 46.58 40.90
CA GLY A 259 -26.81 47.61 40.60
C GLY A 259 -26.79 48.03 39.14
N ALA A 260 -27.53 49.09 38.82
CA ALA A 260 -27.67 49.72 37.51
C ALA A 260 -26.44 50.55 37.08
N GLY A 261 -26.34 50.81 35.77
CA GLY A 261 -25.47 51.80 35.11
C GLY A 261 -25.24 51.37 33.66
N ILE A 262 -26.13 51.66 32.71
CA ILE A 262 -26.30 52.93 31.97
C ILE A 262 -24.97 53.53 31.52
N GLY A 263 -24.74 53.52 30.20
CA GLY A 263 -23.57 54.07 29.52
C GLY A 263 -23.71 53.92 28.01
N GLU A 264 -24.67 54.64 27.47
CA GLU A 264 -25.00 54.86 26.06
C GLU A 264 -23.96 55.76 25.37
N ALA A 265 -23.75 55.55 24.06
CA ALA A 265 -23.55 56.54 23.00
C ALA A 265 -22.41 56.23 21.98
N ASP A 266 -22.86 56.16 20.72
CA ASP A 266 -22.31 56.77 19.49
C ASP A 266 -20.97 56.31 18.88
N ASP A 267 -21.09 55.48 17.82
CA ASP A 267 -20.87 55.76 16.37
C ASP A 267 -20.22 57.12 15.95
N PRO A 268 -19.79 57.38 14.68
CA PRO A 268 -19.37 56.55 13.53
C PRO A 268 -18.06 57.07 12.85
N GLN A 269 -17.78 56.52 11.64
CA GLN A 269 -17.00 57.05 10.50
C GLN A 269 -15.54 56.56 10.37
N ALA A 270 -15.17 55.80 9.34
CA ALA A 270 -15.22 55.99 7.87
C ALA A 270 -14.04 56.78 7.29
N GLY A 271 -13.47 56.23 6.20
CA GLY A 271 -12.44 56.83 5.35
C GLY A 271 -11.09 56.11 5.50
N ASP A 272 -10.30 55.87 4.46
CA ASP A 272 -10.44 56.06 3.03
C ASP A 272 -9.29 55.28 2.35
N SER A 273 -9.55 55.01 1.09
CA SER A 273 -8.80 54.45 -0.02
C SER A 273 -7.37 54.97 -0.25
N GLY A 274 -6.58 54.15 -0.95
CA GLY A 274 -5.36 54.53 -1.70
C GLY A 274 -4.51 53.27 -1.96
N ALA A 275 -4.55 52.57 -3.10
CA ALA A 275 -4.34 52.92 -4.51
C ALA A 275 -2.90 53.35 -4.86
N ASN A 276 -2.36 52.69 -5.90
CA ASN A 276 -1.12 52.92 -6.68
C ASN A 276 0.22 52.49 -6.06
N ASP A 277 1.19 51.90 -6.79
CA ASP A 277 1.35 51.52 -8.21
C ASP A 277 2.55 50.53 -8.30
N PRO A 278 2.77 49.80 -9.42
CA PRO A 278 3.91 48.92 -9.66
C PRO A 278 5.03 49.60 -10.49
N GLN A 279 6.07 48.82 -10.85
CA GLN A 279 7.31 49.10 -11.61
C GLN A 279 8.55 49.16 -10.68
N GLU A 280 9.73 48.64 -11.02
CA GLU A 280 10.33 48.30 -12.32
C GLU A 280 11.60 47.44 -12.11
N GLY A 281 11.99 46.64 -13.11
CA GLY A 281 13.38 46.16 -13.27
C GLY A 281 13.56 44.72 -13.73
#